data_AF-A0A416U3C3-F1
#
_entry.id   AF-A0A416U3C3-F1
#
_cell.length_a   1.000
_cell.length_b   1.000
_cell.length_c   1.000
_cell.angle_alpha   90.00
_cell.angle_beta   90.00
_cell.angle_gamma   90.00
#
_symmetry.space_group_name_H-M   'P 1'
#
loop_
_entity.id
_entity.type
_entity.pdbx_description
1 polymer ?
#
loop_
_entity_poly.entity_id
_entity_poly.type
_entity_poly.pdbx_seq_one_letter_code
_entity_poly.pdbx_strand_id
1 'polypeptide(L)' 'MYYNRLIDTYLAEWASRSSHKPVLLRGARQVGKSTAVRHLGERFENYVKINFEKHPEYKVLCRN' A
#
# COMPACT_ATOMS: atom_id res chain seq x y z
N MET A 1 -10.57 -8.46 12.10
CA MET A 1 -9.92 -9.73 11.72
C MET A 1 -9.31 -9.57 10.33
N TYR A 2 -8.03 -9.91 10.16
CA TYR A 2 -7.35 -9.93 8.87
C TYR A 2 -7.33 -11.37 8.33
N TYR A 3 -7.52 -11.54 7.03
CA TYR A 3 -7.41 -12.83 6.36
C TYR A 3 -6.17 -12.81 5.49
N ASN A 4 -5.31 -13.81 5.65
CA ASN A 4 -4.10 -13.95 4.84
C ASN A 4 -4.47 -14.11 3.37
N ARG A 5 -3.76 -13.38 2.51
CA ARG A 5 -3.96 -13.36 1.06
C ARG A 5 -2.66 -13.72 0.37
N LEU A 6 -2.78 -14.26 -0.84
CA LEU A 6 -1.64 -14.54 -1.70
C LEU A 6 -0.74 -13.30 -1.93
N ILE A 7 -1.34 -12.10 -2.01
CA ILE A 7 -0.59 -10.85 -2.21
C ILE A 7 0.35 -10.50 -1.05
N ASP A 8 0.12 -11.04 0.15
CA ASP A 8 0.88 -10.70 1.34
C ASP A 8 2.32 -11.18 1.25
N THR A 9 2.55 -12.35 0.65
CA THR A 9 3.88 -12.88 0.36
C THR A 9 4.65 -11.96 -0.58
N TYR A 10 4.04 -11.55 -1.69
CA TYR A 10 4.68 -10.64 -2.65
C TYR A 10 4.98 -9.25 -2.07
N LEU A 11 4.10 -8.75 -1.19
CA LEU A 11 4.30 -7.48 -0.51
C LEU A 11 5.41 -7.56 0.53
N ALA A 12 5.50 -8.67 1.26
CA ALA A 12 6.59 -8.93 2.21
C ALA A 12 7.94 -9.06 1.49
N GLU A 13 7.99 -9.78 0.37
CA GLU A 13 9.19 -9.90 -0.47
C GLU A 13 9.60 -8.56 -1.07
N TRP A 14 8.65 -7.74 -1.53
CA TRP A 14 8.96 -6.40 -2.01
C TRP A 14 9.57 -5.53 -0.90
N ALA A 15 8.98 -5.55 0.30
CA ALA A 15 9.43 -4.78 1.46
C ALA A 15 10.81 -5.21 2.00
N SER A 16 11.22 -6.46 1.79
CA SER A 16 12.51 -6.97 2.29
C SER A 16 13.70 -6.67 1.38
N ARG A 17 13.48 -6.16 0.17
CA ARG A 17 14.55 -5.85 -0.79
C ARG A 17 15.33 -4.61 -0.34
N SER A 18 16.65 -4.70 -0.39
CA SER A 18 17.57 -3.58 -0.10
C SER A 18 17.37 -2.37 -1.01
N SER A 19 16.86 -2.60 -2.23
CA SER A 19 16.40 -1.57 -3.15
C SER A 19 15.14 -2.05 -3.86
N HIS A 20 14.10 -1.22 -3.84
CA HIS A 20 12.83 -1.54 -4.45
C HIS A 20 12.21 -0.34 -5.17
N LYS A 21 11.69 -0.57 -6.37
CA LYS A 21 10.90 0.41 -7.10
C LYS A 21 9.50 0.53 -6.46
N PRO A 22 8.79 1.66 -6.66
CA PRO A 22 7.39 1.78 -6.25
C PRO A 22 6.53 0.64 -6.82
N VAL A 23 5.57 0.14 -6.03
CA VAL A 23 4.64 -0.92 -6.46
C VAL A 23 3.29 -0.33 -6.82
N LEU A 24 2.76 -0.72 -7.98
CA LEU A 24 1.40 -0.42 -8.38
C LEU A 24 0.50 -1.64 -8.15
N LEU A 25 -0.40 -1.56 -7.17
CA LEU A 25 -1.37 -2.62 -6.91
C LEU A 25 -2.65 -2.41 -7.73
N ARG A 26 -2.90 -3.30 -8.69
CA ARG A 26 -4.07 -3.27 -9.59
C ARG A 26 -5.09 -4.35 -9.21
N GLY A 27 -6.34 -4.16 -9.63
CA GLY A 27 -7.43 -5.11 -9.41
C GLY A 27 -8.78 -4.41 -9.22
N ALA A 28 -9.87 -5.18 -9.22
CA ALA A 28 -11.24 -4.66 -9.11
C ALA A 28 -11.46 -3.82 -7.84
N ARG A 29 -12.44 -2.90 -7.87
CA ARG A 29 -12.79 -2.08 -6.69
C ARG A 29 -13.19 -3.01 -5.53
N GLN A 30 -12.88 -2.59 -4.30
CA GLN A 30 -13.29 -3.27 -3.05
C GLN A 30 -12.70 -4.68 -2.79
N VAL A 31 -11.74 -5.17 -3.57
CA VAL A 31 -11.10 -6.50 -3.34
C VAL A 31 -10.07 -6.54 -2.19
N GLY A 32 -9.99 -5.50 -1.36
CA GLY A 32 -9.10 -5.47 -0.20
C GLY A 32 -7.66 -5.01 -0.45
N LYS A 33 -7.35 -4.39 -1.59
CA LYS A 33 -6.00 -3.86 -1.91
C LYS A 33 -5.46 -2.92 -0.81
N SER A 34 -6.25 -1.92 -0.42
CA SER A 34 -5.86 -0.97 0.63
C SER A 34 -5.72 -1.64 2.00
N THR A 35 -6.46 -2.73 2.24
CA THR A 35 -6.37 -3.51 3.48
C THR A 35 -5.06 -4.29 3.54
N ALA A 36 -4.63 -4.91 2.44
CA ALA A 36 -3.35 -5.63 2.37
C ALA A 36 -2.15 -4.68 2.58
N VAL A 37 -2.14 -3.51 1.93
CA VAL A 37 -1.08 -2.50 2.12
C VAL A 37 -1.04 -1.99 3.56
N ARG A 38 -2.21 -1.75 4.18
CA ARG A 38 -2.27 -1.34 5.59
C ARG A 38 -1.71 -2.42 6.50
N HIS A 39 -2.03 -3.69 6.24
CA HIS A 39 -1.52 -4.81 7.04
C HIS A 39 0.00 -4.97 6.89
N LEU A 40 0.55 -4.80 5.68
CA LEU A 40 2.01 -4.72 5.50
C LEU A 40 2.61 -3.56 6.31
N GLY A 41 1.94 -2.40 6.31
CA GLY A 41 2.33 -1.20 7.06
C GLY A 41 2.51 -1.42 8.55
N GLU A 42 1.76 -2.35 9.15
CA GLU A 42 1.85 -2.72 10.58
C GLU A 42 3.21 -3.34 10.95
N ARG A 43 4.04 -3.73 9.97
CA ARG A 43 5.39 -4.28 10.18
C ARG A 43 6.49 -3.22 10.28
N PHE A 44 6.18 -1.96 9.92
CA PHE A 44 7.12 -0.86 9.99
C PHE A 44 6.87 -0.04 11.24
N GLU A 45 7.95 0.47 11.84
CA GLU A 45 7.84 1.43 12.95
C GLU A 45 7.10 2.69 12.52
N ASN A 46 7.33 3.14 11.29
CA ASN A 46 6.76 4.35 10.72
C ASN A 46 5.97 4.04 9.44
N TYR A 47 4.75 4.55 9.36
CA TYR A 47 3.86 4.37 8.20
C TYR A 47 3.04 5.62 7.94
N VAL A 48 3.08 6.11 6.68
CA VAL A 48 2.31 7.27 6.22
C VAL A 48 1.33 6.82 5.15
N LYS A 49 0.03 7.06 5.39
CA LYS A 49 -1.04 6.81 4.41
C LYS A 49 -1.52 8.12 3.79
N ILE A 50 -1.40 8.23 2.48
CA ILE A 50 -1.99 9.33 1.71
C ILE A 50 -3.20 8.79 0.94
N ASN A 51 -4.38 9.37 1.17
CA ASN A 51 -5.61 8.98 0.49
C ASN A 51 -6.19 10.16 -0.31
N PHE A 52 -5.85 10.22 -1.59
CA PHE A 52 -6.28 11.29 -2.51
C PHE A 52 -7.79 11.28 -2.84
N GLU A 53 -8.52 10.20 -2.54
CA GLU A 53 -9.98 10.18 -2.69
C GLU A 53 -10.64 10.91 -1.52
N LYS A 54 -10.12 10.70 -0.30
CA LYS A 54 -10.62 11.36 0.92
C LYS A 54 -10.11 12.80 1.05
N HIS A 55 -8.89 13.04 0.58
CA HIS A 55 -8.19 14.32 0.66
C HIS A 55 -7.70 14.75 -0.74
N PRO A 56 -8.61 15.26 -1.60
CA PRO A 56 -8.27 15.69 -2.96
C PRO A 56 -7.22 16.80 -3.00
N GLU A 57 -7.11 17.61 -1.95
CA GLU A 57 -6.13 18.69 -1.79
C GLU A 57 -4.67 18.18 -1.90
N TYR A 58 -4.40 16.95 -1.47
CA TYR A 58 -3.06 16.35 -1.55
C TYR A 58 -2.60 16.09 -2.99
N LYS A 59 -3.50 16.13 -3.98
CA LYS A 59 -3.10 15.98 -5.40
C LYS A 59 -2.13 17.08 -5.85
N VAL A 60 -2.06 18.21 -5.14
CA VAL A 60 -1.05 19.24 -5.38
C VAL A 60 0.38 18.70 -5.26
N LEU A 61 0.62 17.70 -4.39
CA LEU A 61 1.93 17.08 -4.19
C LEU A 61 2.42 16.29 -5.41
N CYS A 62 1.52 15.94 -6.33
CA CYS A 62 1.82 15.17 -7.52
C CYS A 62 1.94 16.05 -8.77
N ARG A 63 1.89 17.37 -8.63
CA ARG A 63 2.15 18.30 -9.73
C ARG A 63 3.65 18.61 -9.74
N ASN A 64 4.27 18.32 -10.88
CA ASN A 64 5.64 18.75 -11.18
C ASN A 64 5.68 20.24 -11.45
#